data_AF-A0A950A7E4-F1
#
_entry.id   AF-A0A950A7E4-F1
#
_cell.length_a   1.000
_cell.length_b   1.000
_cell.length_c   1.000
_cell.angle_alpha   90.00
_cell.angle_beta   90.00
_cell.angle_gamma   90.00
#
_symmetry.space_group_name_H-M   'P 1'
#
loop_
_entity.id
_entity.type
_entity.pdbx_description
1 polymer ?
#
loop_
_entity_poly.entity_id
_entity_poly.type
_entity_poly.pdbx_seq_one_letter_code
_entity_poly.pdbx_strand_id
1 'polypeptide(L)'
;MTDRATYAYLGDVYVEAAHRARGLGKFLVSCVLAHPDLQGLRRWALATADAHGLYARDGFRPPASPDVHLFIERAPVDLWPPQDATPWLCQDF
;
A
#
# COMPACT_ATOMS: atom_id res chain seq x y z
N MET A 1 11.81 -9.59 8.03
CA MET A 1 10.83 -10.69 8.20
C MET A 1 11.62 -11.99 8.06
N THR A 2 11.89 -12.71 9.16
CA THR A 2 12.44 -14.07 9.10
C THR A 2 11.33 -15.06 9.43
N ASP A 3 11.47 -16.29 8.91
CA ASP A 3 10.68 -17.52 9.10
C ASP A 3 9.14 -17.45 8.97
N ARG A 4 8.70 -17.65 7.72
CA ARG A 4 7.28 -17.71 7.28
C ARG A 4 6.59 -16.37 7.48
N ALA A 5 6.60 -15.54 6.43
CA ALA A 5 5.86 -14.29 6.42
C ALA A 5 4.42 -14.56 6.86
N THR A 6 4.07 -14.15 8.08
CA THR A 6 2.69 -14.19 8.60
C THR A 6 2.03 -12.83 8.44
N TYR A 7 2.72 -11.90 7.79
CA TYR A 7 2.34 -10.51 7.67
C TYR A 7 2.69 -9.98 6.27
N ALA A 8 1.77 -9.25 5.67
CA ALA A 8 2.02 -8.43 4.49
C ALA A 8 1.53 -7.00 4.69
N TYR A 9 2.24 -6.06 4.08
CA TYR A 9 1.81 -4.68 3.94
C TYR A 9 1.51 -4.42 2.45
N LEU A 10 0.29 -4.02 2.14
CA LEU A 10 -0.12 -3.61 0.81
C LEU A 10 0.10 -2.11 0.68
N GLY A 11 1.10 -1.73 -0.12
CA GLY A 11 1.43 -0.34 -0.43
C GLY A 11 1.31 -0.04 -1.92
N ASP A 12 1.39 1.25 -2.26
CA ASP A 12 1.59 1.78 -3.62
C ASP A 12 0.63 1.27 -4.71
N VAL A 13 -0.62 0.97 -4.33
CA VAL A 13 -1.67 0.65 -5.31
C VAL A 13 -2.07 1.94 -6.04
N TYR A 14 -1.60 2.07 -7.28
CA TYR A 14 -1.86 3.23 -8.13
C TYR A 14 -2.55 2.81 -9.44
N VAL A 15 -3.48 3.65 -9.89
CA VAL A 15 -4.08 3.56 -11.23
C VAL A 15 -3.90 4.91 -11.90
N GLU A 16 -3.34 4.89 -13.11
CA GLU A 16 -3.18 6.06 -13.95
C GLU A 16 -4.50 6.83 -14.10
N ALA A 17 -4.44 8.16 -14.04
CA ALA A 17 -5.62 9.02 -14.00
C ALA A 17 -6.62 8.74 -15.13
N ALA A 18 -6.14 8.52 -16.36
CA ALA A 18 -6.96 8.20 -17.53
C ALA A 18 -7.74 6.88 -17.42
N HIS A 19 -7.33 5.99 -16.52
CA HIS A 19 -7.88 4.66 -16.33
C HIS A 19 -8.65 4.47 -15.01
N ARG A 20 -8.80 5.54 -14.21
CA ARG A 20 -9.58 5.53 -12.96
C ARG A 20 -11.08 5.35 -13.21
N ALA A 21 -11.83 5.09 -12.13
CA ALA A 21 -13.28 4.82 -12.15
C ALA A 21 -13.75 3.60 -12.97
N ARG A 22 -12.80 2.78 -13.48
CA ARG A 22 -13.07 1.55 -14.24
C ARG A 22 -12.98 0.26 -13.41
N GLY A 23 -12.84 0.38 -12.09
CA GLY A 23 -12.71 -0.78 -11.19
C GLY A 23 -11.33 -1.43 -11.15
N LEU A 24 -10.31 -0.85 -11.79
CA LEU A 24 -8.96 -1.42 -11.85
C LEU A 24 -8.28 -1.54 -10.48
N GLY A 25 -8.44 -0.55 -9.60
CA GLY A 25 -7.89 -0.61 -8.24
C GLY A 25 -8.45 -1.80 -7.46
N LYS A 26 -9.76 -2.04 -7.60
CA LYS A 26 -10.42 -3.23 -7.03
C LYS A 26 -9.83 -4.51 -7.62
N PHE A 27 -9.72 -4.58 -8.95
CA PHE A 27 -9.17 -5.75 -9.64
C PHE A 27 -7.77 -6.09 -9.13
N LEU A 28 -6.88 -5.09 -9.03
CA LEU A 28 -5.52 -5.26 -8.53
C LEU A 28 -5.50 -5.79 -7.09
N VAL A 29 -6.28 -5.19 -6.19
CA VAL A 29 -6.36 -5.62 -4.78
C VAL A 29 -6.88 -7.05 -4.68
N SER A 30 -7.96 -7.38 -5.39
CA SER A 30 -8.51 -8.73 -5.38
C SER A 30 -7.52 -9.76 -5.93
N CYS A 31 -6.75 -9.43 -6.97
CA CYS A 31 -5.70 -10.30 -7.49
C CYS A 31 -4.59 -10.56 -6.46
N VAL A 32 -4.13 -9.53 -5.75
CA VAL A 32 -3.10 -9.67 -4.71
C VAL A 32 -3.59 -10.52 -3.56
N LEU A 33 -4.81 -10.27 -3.06
CA LEU A 33 -5.39 -11.03 -1.96
C LEU A 33 -5.70 -12.48 -2.31
N ALA A 34 -5.97 -12.77 -3.59
CA ALA A 34 -6.20 -14.13 -4.07
C ALA A 34 -4.92 -14.89 -4.44
N HIS A 35 -3.73 -14.28 -4.33
CA HIS A 35 -2.49 -14.92 -4.73
C HIS A 35 -2.23 -16.18 -3.87
N PRO A 36 -1.98 -17.36 -4.48
CA PRO A 36 -1.92 -18.63 -3.74
C PRO A 36 -0.85 -18.64 -2.65
N ASP A 37 0.30 -18.02 -2.88
CA ASP A 37 1.39 -17.97 -1.91
C ASP A 37 1.10 -17.06 -0.70
N LEU A 38 0.07 -16.22 -0.78
CA LEU A 38 -0.27 -15.23 0.24
C LEU A 38 -1.45 -15.66 1.13
N GLN A 39 -2.03 -16.84 0.88
CA GLN A 39 -3.18 -17.33 1.65
C GLN A 39 -2.82 -17.72 3.10
N GLY A 40 -1.54 -18.00 3.37
CA GLY A 40 -1.03 -18.34 4.72
C GLY A 40 -0.77 -17.14 5.63
N LEU A 41 -0.97 -15.90 5.14
CA LEU A 41 -0.71 -14.69 5.91
C LEU A 41 -1.74 -14.53 7.03
N ARG A 42 -1.26 -14.42 8.28
CA ARG A 42 -2.10 -14.15 9.45
C ARG A 42 -2.68 -12.73 9.42
N ARG A 43 -1.96 -11.76 8.85
CA ARG A 43 -2.35 -10.36 8.87
C ARG A 43 -1.96 -9.63 7.58
N TRP A 44 -2.89 -8.85 7.07
CA TRP A 44 -2.67 -7.84 6.05
C TRP A 44 -2.80 -6.47 6.69
N ALA A 45 -1.95 -5.54 6.26
CA ALA A 45 -2.02 -4.13 6.66
C ALA A 45 -1.92 -3.23 5.44
N LEU A 46 -2.53 -2.06 5.52
CA LEU A 46 -2.36 -0.96 4.59
C LEU A 46 -2.65 0.34 5.32
N ALA A 47 -2.14 1.44 4.77
CA ALA A 47 -2.60 2.78 5.10
C ALA A 47 -3.27 3.38 3.85
N THR A 48 -4.39 4.07 4.05
CA THR A 48 -5.09 4.79 2.99
C THR A 48 -5.62 6.10 3.54
N ALA A 49 -5.52 7.19 2.76
CA ALA A 49 -6.05 8.49 3.15
C ALA A 49 -7.57 8.60 2.87
N ASP A 50 -8.01 8.09 1.72
CA ASP A 50 -9.35 8.37 1.18
C ASP A 50 -10.06 7.13 0.58
N ALA A 51 -9.36 6.02 0.32
CA ALA A 51 -9.91 4.84 -0.34
C ALA A 51 -10.41 3.76 0.63
N HIS A 52 -10.80 4.12 1.86
CA HIS A 52 -11.28 3.19 2.89
C HIS A 52 -12.41 2.25 2.39
N GLY A 53 -13.39 2.79 1.67
CA GLY A 53 -14.53 2.02 1.16
C GLY A 53 -14.18 1.03 0.04
N LEU A 54 -13.05 1.21 -0.65
CA LEU A 54 -12.52 0.24 -1.60
C LEU A 54 -12.04 -0.99 -0.82
N TYR A 55 -11.12 -0.79 0.12
CA TYR A 55 -10.46 -1.86 0.86
C TYR A 55 -11.39 -2.59 1.84
N ALA A 56 -12.40 -1.90 2.39
CA ALA A 56 -13.38 -2.52 3.28
C ALA A 56 -14.14 -3.68 2.62
N ARG A 57 -14.34 -3.62 1.30
CA ARG A 57 -15.02 -4.68 0.52
C ARG A 57 -14.22 -5.96 0.45
N ASP A 58 -12.89 -5.84 0.52
CA ASP A 58 -11.95 -6.95 0.46
C ASP A 58 -11.53 -7.43 1.87
N GLY A 59 -12.29 -7.05 2.90
CA GLY A 59 -12.11 -7.54 4.28
C GLY A 59 -11.15 -6.73 5.15
N PHE A 60 -10.58 -5.63 4.63
CA PHE A 60 -9.85 -4.69 5.48
C PHE A 60 -10.79 -4.01 6.46
N ARG A 61 -10.32 -3.81 7.68
CA ARG A 61 -11.05 -3.15 8.77
C ARG A 61 -10.09 -2.28 9.57
N PRO A 62 -10.58 -1.21 10.22
CA PRO A 62 -9.76 -0.47 11.17
C PRO A 62 -9.10 -1.42 12.19
N PRO A 63 -7.86 -1.14 12.63
CA PRO A 63 -7.21 -1.92 13.67
C PRO A 63 -8.09 -2.09 14.90
N ALA A 64 -8.20 -3.32 15.42
CA ALA A 64 -8.99 -3.59 16.63
C ALA A 64 -8.43 -2.89 17.88
N SER A 65 -7.12 -2.64 17.88
CA SER A 65 -6.40 -1.91 18.93
C SER A 65 -5.47 -0.92 18.21
N PRO A 66 -5.89 0.33 17.95
CA PRO A 66 -5.07 1.29 17.23
C PRO A 66 -3.76 1.63 17.95
N ASP A 67 -3.75 1.50 19.27
CA ASP A 67 -2.66 1.81 20.20
C ASP A 67 -1.45 0.86 20.12
N VAL A 68 -1.62 -0.33 19.53
CA VAL A 68 -0.52 -1.31 19.41
C VAL A 68 0.29 -1.15 18.12
N HIS A 69 -0.14 -0.28 17.21
CA HIS A 69 0.60 0.02 15.99
C HIS A 69 1.40 1.30 16.17
N LEU A 70 2.73 1.17 16.11
CA LEU A 70 3.67 2.28 16.21
C LEU A 70 4.41 2.43 14.88
N PHE A 71 4.57 3.67 14.44
CA PHE A 71 5.25 4.03 13.22
C PHE A 71 6.37 5.02 13.53
N ILE A 72 7.49 4.89 12.82
CA ILE A 72 8.46 5.97 12.71
C ILE A 72 8.13 6.68 11.40
N GLU A 73 7.58 7.88 11.49
CA GLU A 73 7.32 8.73 10.34
C GLU A 73 8.49 9.71 10.16
N ARG A 74 8.96 9.84 8.92
CA ARG A 74 9.97 10.83 8.53
C ARG A 74 9.34 11.73 7.49
N ALA A 75 9.66 13.02 7.52
CA ALA A 75 9.13 13.91 6.49
C ALA A 75 9.69 13.51 5.13
N PRO A 76 8.93 13.64 4.03
CA PRO A 76 9.44 13.32 2.69
C PRO A 76 10.75 14.05 2.36
N VAL A 77 10.89 15.30 2.81
CA VAL A 77 12.12 16.11 2.66
C VAL A 77 13.34 15.51 3.37
N ASP A 78 13.15 14.72 4.43
CA ASP A 78 14.23 14.06 5.15
C ASP A 78 14.74 12.81 4.42
N LEU A 79 13.87 12.20 3.62
CA LEU A 79 14.16 10.98 2.84
C LEU A 79 14.63 11.32 1.42
N TRP A 80 14.11 12.41 0.87
CA TRP A 80 14.37 12.92 -0.46
C TRP A 80 14.60 14.43 -0.38
N PRO A 81 15.81 14.87 0.02
CA PRO A 81 16.14 16.28 0.05
C PRO A 81 15.96 16.88 -1.36
N PRO A 82 15.60 18.19 -1.47
CA PRO A 82 15.40 18.86 -2.75
C PRO A 82 16.57 18.60 -3.70
N GLN A 83 16.28 18.22 -4.94
CA GLN A 83 17.26 17.68 -5.87
C GLN A 83 17.87 18.75 -6.77
N ASP A 84 18.64 19.67 -6.19
CA ASP A 84 19.64 20.40 -6.96
C ASP A 84 20.87 19.53 -7.35
N ALA A 85 20.82 18.21 -7.09
CA ALA A 85 21.96 17.29 -7.28
C ALA A 85 21.73 16.01 -8.14
N THR A 86 20.61 15.81 -8.84
CA THR A 86 20.47 14.65 -9.77
C THR A 86 19.75 15.02 -11.09
N PRO A 87 20.47 15.20 -12.21
CA PRO A 87 19.88 15.62 -13.49
C PRO A 87 19.03 14.58 -14.25
N TRP A 88 18.81 13.37 -13.71
CA TRP A 88 18.41 12.21 -14.53
C TRP A 88 17.12 11.48 -14.10
N LEU A 89 16.23 12.12 -13.31
CA LEU A 89 15.05 11.43 -12.75
C LEU A 89 13.68 12.06 -13.08
N CYS A 90 13.61 12.92 -14.10
CA CYS A 90 12.34 13.38 -14.68
C CYS A 90 12.44 13.40 -16.21
N GLN A 91 12.36 12.24 -16.88
CA GLN A 91 11.93 12.21 -18.28
C GLN A 91 10.94 11.11 -18.65
N ASP A 92 10.69 10.08 -17.83
CA ASP A 92 9.73 9.03 -18.23
C ASP A 92 8.99 8.43 -17.04
N PHE A 93 7.98 9.13 -16.49
CA PHE A 93 6.76 8.59 -15.86
C PHE A 93 5.65 9.63 -15.83
#